data_AF-A0A7G5DUH9-F1
#
_entry.id   AF-A0A7G5DUH9-F1
#
_cell.length_a   1.000
_cell.length_b   1.000
_cell.length_c   1.000
_cell.angle_alpha   90.00
_cell.angle_beta   90.00
_cell.angle_gamma   90.00
#
_symmetry.space_group_name_H-M   'P 1'
#
loop_
_entity.id
_entity.type
_entity.pdbx_description
1 polymer ?
#
loop_
_entity_poly.entity_id
_entity_poly.type
_entity_poly.pdbx_seq_one_letter_code
_entity_poly.pdbx_strand_id
1 'polypeptide(L)'
;MPAVKWSAQEKHFPGHNSYTPGRSVLSSDPRKLAESAGTGQQVGNIPLGMPGSKERVNFGGPIGTYIDGAGVATPTANEIIHYSKDGIHIVPVRP
;
A
#
# COMPACT_ATOMS: atom_id res chain seq x y z
N MET A 1 -3.37 -11.16 11.36
CA MET A 1 -3.27 -10.24 10.20
C MET A 1 -4.33 -9.15 10.35
N PRO A 2 -3.98 -7.86 10.17
CA PRO A 2 -4.98 -6.78 10.17
C PRO A 2 -5.92 -6.87 8.96
N ALA A 3 -7.17 -6.42 9.12
CA ALA A 3 -8.12 -6.37 8.02
C ALA A 3 -7.72 -5.32 6.98
N VAL A 4 -8.00 -5.58 5.69
CA VAL A 4 -7.85 -4.58 4.62
C VAL A 4 -9.04 -3.62 4.66
N LYS A 5 -8.74 -2.32 4.74
CA LYS A 5 -9.72 -1.24 4.62
C LYS A 5 -10.03 -0.97 3.14
N TRP A 6 -11.02 -1.71 2.61
CA TRP A 6 -11.39 -1.68 1.19
C TRP A 6 -11.72 -0.29 0.65
N SER A 7 -12.43 0.54 1.42
CA SER A 7 -12.76 1.92 1.01
C SER A 7 -11.54 2.82 0.74
N ALA A 8 -10.38 2.49 1.31
CA ALA A 8 -9.11 3.12 0.99
C ALA A 8 -8.34 2.35 -0.10
N GLN A 9 -8.34 1.01 -0.02
CA GLN A 9 -7.60 0.14 -0.92
C GLN A 9 -8.07 0.24 -2.37
N GLU A 10 -9.38 0.30 -2.61
CA GLU A 10 -9.99 0.31 -3.95
C GLU A 10 -9.59 1.51 -4.81
N LYS A 11 -9.09 2.58 -4.19
CA LYS A 11 -8.55 3.75 -4.90
C LYS A 11 -7.33 3.42 -5.75
N HIS A 12 -6.74 2.24 -5.55
CA HIS A 12 -5.54 1.75 -6.22
C HIS A 12 -5.85 0.66 -7.29
N PHE A 13 -7.12 0.40 -7.61
CA PHE A 13 -7.52 -0.60 -8.63
C PHE A 13 -8.15 0.05 -9.87
N PRO A 14 -7.40 0.22 -10.97
CA PRO A 14 -7.97 0.66 -12.24
C PRO A 14 -9.20 -0.17 -12.63
N GLY A 15 -10.26 0.51 -13.07
CA GLY A 15 -11.54 -0.13 -13.41
C GLY A 15 -12.51 -0.29 -12.24
N HIS A 16 -12.10 -0.03 -11.00
CA HIS A 16 -13.03 0.07 -9.87
C HIS A 16 -13.70 1.45 -9.83
N ASN A 17 -14.97 1.52 -9.40
CA ASN A 17 -15.72 2.79 -9.30
C ASN A 17 -15.05 3.81 -8.36
N SER A 18 -14.30 3.33 -7.39
CA SER A 18 -13.56 4.14 -6.41
C SER A 18 -12.14 4.52 -6.86
N TYR A 19 -11.69 4.07 -8.04
CA TYR A 19 -10.34 4.34 -8.53
C TYR A 19 -10.10 5.84 -8.67
N THR A 20 -8.94 6.31 -8.17
CA THR A 20 -8.55 7.71 -8.32
C THR A 20 -7.37 7.79 -9.28
N PRO A 21 -7.54 8.36 -10.49
CA PRO A 21 -6.44 8.55 -11.44
C PRO A 21 -5.25 9.27 -10.82
N GLY A 22 -4.04 8.86 -11.20
CA GLY A 22 -2.79 9.37 -10.62
C GLY A 22 -2.38 8.70 -9.31
N ARG A 23 -3.21 7.84 -8.71
CA ARG A 23 -2.76 6.95 -7.63
C ARG A 23 -1.98 5.78 -8.19
N SER A 24 -0.91 5.39 -7.49
CA SER A 24 -0.21 4.12 -7.71
C SER A 24 -1.20 2.95 -7.83
N VAL A 25 -0.91 2.01 -8.71
CA VAL A 25 -1.79 0.87 -9.01
C VAL A 25 -1.29 -0.35 -8.26
N LEU A 26 -2.17 -1.01 -7.50
CA LEU A 26 -1.86 -2.29 -6.88
C LEU A 26 -2.39 -3.43 -7.77
N SER A 27 -1.50 -4.33 -8.21
CA SER A 27 -1.87 -5.48 -9.06
C SER A 27 -1.92 -6.80 -8.28
N SER A 28 -1.20 -6.88 -7.16
CA SER A 28 -1.20 -8.04 -6.27
C SER A 28 -2.40 -8.05 -5.31
N ASP A 29 -2.72 -9.22 -4.77
CA ASP A 29 -3.80 -9.38 -3.79
C ASP A 29 -3.46 -8.68 -2.46
N PRO A 30 -4.18 -7.61 -2.07
CA PRO A 30 -3.91 -6.88 -0.84
C PRO A 30 -4.08 -7.75 0.41
N ARG A 31 -4.88 -8.82 0.38
CA ARG A 31 -5.05 -9.72 1.53
C ARG A 31 -3.79 -10.55 1.78
N LYS A 32 -3.08 -10.94 0.71
CA LYS A 32 -1.80 -11.65 0.84
C LYS A 32 -0.70 -10.72 1.31
N LEU A 33 -0.65 -9.50 0.76
CA LEU A 33 0.33 -8.50 1.17
C LEU A 33 0.13 -8.09 2.64
N ALA A 34 -1.11 -8.04 3.12
CA ALA A 34 -1.43 -7.78 4.52
C ALA A 34 -0.77 -8.78 5.51
N GLU A 35 -0.36 -9.97 5.07
CA GLU A 35 0.32 -10.97 5.91
C GLU A 35 1.70 -10.49 6.37
N SER A 36 2.35 -9.59 5.64
CA SER A 36 3.63 -8.98 6.02
C SER A 36 3.48 -7.80 6.98
N ALA A 37 2.27 -7.49 7.43
CA ALA A 37 2.06 -6.36 8.34
C ALA A 37 2.83 -6.59 9.65
N GLY A 38 3.68 -5.63 10.02
CA GLY A 38 4.54 -5.69 11.20
C GLY A 38 5.94 -6.25 10.93
N THR A 39 6.27 -6.63 9.70
CA THR A 39 7.59 -7.14 9.33
C THR A 39 8.47 -6.10 8.62
N GLY A 40 7.90 -4.94 8.30
CA GLY A 40 8.56 -3.89 7.54
C GLY A 40 9.41 -2.95 8.38
N GLN A 41 10.06 -2.01 7.70
CA GLN A 41 10.75 -0.91 8.34
C GLN A 41 9.74 0.17 8.74
N GLN A 42 9.70 0.55 10.02
CA GLN A 42 8.85 1.66 10.46
C GLN A 42 9.16 2.95 9.69
N VAL A 43 8.11 3.65 9.27
CA VAL A 43 8.17 4.96 8.63
C VAL A 43 7.49 5.99 9.53
N GLY A 44 8.28 6.94 10.02
CA GLY A 44 7.84 7.95 10.98
C GLY A 44 7.96 7.51 12.44
N ASN A 45 7.31 8.25 13.34
CA ASN A 45 7.56 8.16 14.78
C ASN A 45 6.41 7.51 15.58
N ILE A 46 5.30 7.16 14.92
CA ILE A 46 4.18 6.47 15.57
C ILE A 46 4.52 4.97 15.64
N PRO A 47 4.43 4.33 16.83
CA PRO A 47 4.73 2.92 16.99
C PRO A 47 3.97 2.04 15.98
N LEU A 48 4.69 1.11 15.35
CA LEU A 48 4.14 0.22 14.34
C LEU A 48 2.93 -0.57 14.86
N GLY A 49 1.88 -0.68 14.04
CA GLY A 49 0.62 -1.31 14.42
C GLY A 49 -0.41 -0.36 15.04
N MET A 50 0.01 0.83 15.50
CA MET A 50 -0.93 1.84 15.99
C MET A 50 -1.60 2.59 14.84
N PRO A 51 -2.85 3.05 14.99
CA PRO A 51 -3.49 3.91 14.00
C PRO A 51 -2.63 5.14 13.66
N GLY A 52 -2.41 5.36 12.36
CA GLY A 52 -1.54 6.42 11.84
C GLY A 52 -0.09 5.99 11.61
N SER A 53 0.34 4.85 12.15
CA SER A 53 1.68 4.30 11.85
C SER A 53 1.78 3.82 10.41
N LYS A 54 3.02 3.70 9.95
CA LYS A 54 3.37 3.23 8.60
C LYS A 54 4.59 2.34 8.65
N GLU A 55 4.67 1.41 7.73
CA GLU A 55 5.90 0.65 7.47
C GLU A 55 6.14 0.52 5.97
N ARG A 56 7.41 0.31 5.62
CA ARG A 56 7.86 -0.04 4.28
C ARG A 56 8.19 -1.52 4.21
N VAL A 57 7.60 -2.21 3.24
CA VAL A 57 7.89 -3.62 2.96
C VAL A 57 8.36 -3.74 1.50
N ASN A 58 9.32 -4.63 1.26
CA ASN A 58 9.77 -5.02 -0.07
C ASN A 58 9.53 -6.52 -0.27
N PHE A 59 8.84 -6.89 -1.35
CA PHE A 59 8.44 -8.28 -1.63
C PHE A 59 9.38 -9.01 -2.60
N GLY A 60 10.48 -8.40 -3.03
CA GLY A 60 11.44 -8.97 -3.98
C GLY A 60 10.92 -9.11 -5.42
N GLY A 61 9.63 -8.88 -5.67
CA GLY A 61 9.00 -8.91 -6.99
C GLY A 61 7.95 -7.81 -7.15
N PRO A 62 7.56 -7.46 -8.39
CA PRO A 62 6.61 -6.38 -8.63
C PRO A 62 5.24 -6.69 -8.02
N ILE A 63 4.76 -5.81 -7.13
CA ILE A 63 3.44 -5.88 -6.48
C ILE A 63 2.42 -4.90 -7.10
N GLY A 64 2.92 -3.99 -7.92
CA GLY A 64 2.12 -2.94 -8.54
C GLY A 64 2.99 -1.94 -9.29
N THR A 65 2.41 -0.78 -9.54
CA THR A 65 3.01 0.32 -10.27
C THR A 65 2.97 1.58 -9.42
N TYR A 66 4.13 2.15 -9.12
CA TYR A 66 4.25 3.48 -8.56
C TYR A 66 3.97 4.52 -9.64
N ILE A 67 3.09 5.48 -9.35
CA ILE A 67 2.85 6.64 -10.20
C ILE A 67 3.38 7.88 -9.47
N ASP A 68 4.29 8.62 -10.09
CA ASP A 68 4.86 9.83 -9.52
C ASP A 68 4.01 11.09 -9.79
N GLY A 69 4.48 12.23 -9.29
CA GLY A 69 3.77 13.51 -9.46
C GLY A 69 3.69 14.02 -10.90
N ALA A 70 4.50 13.50 -11.81
CA ALA A 70 4.44 13.78 -13.25
C ALA A 70 3.59 12.74 -14.02
N GLY A 71 3.04 11.74 -13.33
CA GLY A 71 2.28 10.65 -13.94
C GLY A 71 3.16 9.53 -14.51
N VAL A 72 4.46 9.53 -14.23
CA VAL A 72 5.37 8.47 -14.70
C VAL A 72 5.10 7.19 -13.91
N ALA A 73 4.88 6.11 -14.66
CA ALA A 73 4.58 4.79 -14.13
C ALA A 73 5.84 3.93 -14.05
N THR A 74 6.16 3.40 -12.87
CA THR A 74 7.29 2.48 -12.66
C THR A 74 6.84 1.23 -11.88
N PRO A 75 7.10 0.01 -12.36
CA PRO A 75 6.88 -1.21 -11.58
C PRO A 75 7.63 -1.13 -10.24
N THR A 76 7.01 -1.59 -9.17
CA THR A 76 7.63 -1.54 -7.84
C THR A 76 7.36 -2.81 -7.04
N ALA A 77 8.38 -3.22 -6.28
CA ALA A 77 8.29 -4.25 -5.24
C ALA A 77 8.10 -3.65 -3.84
N ASN A 78 8.16 -2.31 -3.73
CA ASN A 78 8.02 -1.60 -2.47
C ASN A 78 6.59 -1.12 -2.28
N GLU A 79 6.14 -1.21 -1.04
CA GLU A 79 4.89 -0.61 -0.59
C GLU A 79 5.05 0.09 0.74
N ILE A 80 4.06 0.94 1.06
CA ILE A 80 3.83 1.42 2.41
C ILE A 80 2.49 0.88 2.89
N ILE A 81 2.54 0.11 3.98
CA ILE A 81 1.35 -0.30 4.73
C ILE A 81 0.98 0.86 5.66
N HIS A 82 -0.24 1.38 5.49
CA HIS A 82 -0.79 2.44 6.32
C HIS A 82 -1.78 1.87 7.31
N TYR A 83 -1.52 2.06 8.61
CA TYR A 83 -2.40 1.60 9.68
C TYR A 83 -3.46 2.64 10.01
N SER A 84 -4.68 2.17 10.25
CA SER A 84 -5.81 2.99 10.68
C SER A 84 -6.64 2.25 11.73
N LYS A 85 -7.62 2.93 12.32
CA LYS A 85 -8.56 2.31 13.27
C LYS A 85 -9.39 1.18 12.64
N ASP A 86 -9.63 1.24 11.33
CA ASP A 86 -10.50 0.31 10.61
C ASP A 86 -9.72 -0.77 9.84
N GLY A 87 -8.42 -0.93 10.14
CA GLY A 87 -7.52 -1.84 9.42
C GLY A 87 -6.44 -1.09 8.64
N ILE A 88 -5.90 -1.75 7.61
CA ILE A 88 -4.77 -1.26 6.82
C ILE A 88 -5.14 -0.98 5.36
N HIS A 89 -4.37 -0.14 4.70
CA HIS A 89 -4.33 -0.11 3.23
C HIS A 89 -2.89 -0.03 2.74
N ILE A 90 -2.69 -0.58 1.56
CA ILE A 90 -1.39 -0.88 0.99
C ILE A 90 -1.19 -0.04 -0.25
N VAL A 91 -0.10 0.71 -0.28
CA VAL A 91 0.19 1.68 -1.32
C VAL A 91 1.52 1.34 -1.99
N PRO A 92 1.54 1.02 -3.29
CA PRO A 92 2.80 0.88 -4.03
C PRO A 92 3.55 2.22 -4.03
N VAL A 93 4.84 2.18 -3.68
CA VAL A 93 5.69 3.36 -3.55
C VAL A 93 6.95 3.26 -4.40
N ARG A 94 7.71 4.35 -4.43
CA ARG A 94 8.96 4.47 -5.21
C ARG A 94 9.88 3.24 -5.01
N PRO A 95 10.42 2.66 -6.10
CA PRO A 95 11.44 1.61 -6.07
C PRO A 95 12.67 1.96 -5.22
#